data_AF-A0A9P7YH55-F1
#
_entry.id   AF-A0A9P7YH55-F1
#
_cell.length_a   1.000
_cell.length_b   1.000
_cell.length_c   1.000
_cell.angle_alpha   90.00
_cell.angle_beta   90.00
_cell.angle_gamma   90.00
#
_symmetry.space_group_name_H-M   'P 1'
#
loop_
_entity.id
_entity.type
_entity.pdbx_description
1 polymer ?
#
loop_
_entity_poly.entity_id
_entity_poly.type
_entity_poly.pdbx_seq_one_letter_code
_entity_poly.pdbx_strand_id
1 'polypeptide(L)'
;MEELFGCWQEARRADKISARLLVIRTELDEFYGNITAVLKEVESSSRLLRDLYDLFPIYRSRVAMVLYYLNVILPTMSRTMRDMTIYIDNDELPTGLQWTLMYQRIGDQGGMNLAQRFAMYCEALVQTVRLLSRSPLYDPTSLELLRVRHMRLRKLQGIPDPRAPIIPHRAQPQPTQVEIERRHWAEKIYDDQPHSTTGLKHRRGSKCFGPPMVESRLGIPSGSAVLFKLPFDKNRLSVTLYLHADGADVTRILCRWMDRFYNPLYSCYGVHELCVRRKGASLQFRRWSNNRAHAKVWMALFFKTWESTYHPRPQNWWPTITCCCLEWRTPEMSLTQQSASPQWMHRKSKHRIWLKDITPYIFCGTYNKKHQMRKNGGFELYFVDRRAADVFEEIFQPEDSVPGSEGSHVIVVPGPSGQYKPDGFT
;
A
#
# COMPACT_ATOMS: atom_id res chain seq x y z
N MET A 1 23.83 2.08 -3.71
CA MET A 1 23.04 2.40 -2.49
C MET A 1 23.36 3.77 -1.94
N GLU A 2 24.63 4.19 -1.83
CA GLU A 2 24.98 5.53 -1.30
C GLU A 2 24.30 6.71 -2.03
N GLU A 3 24.26 6.67 -3.37
CA GLU A 3 23.51 7.66 -4.18
C GLU A 3 22.00 7.73 -3.85
N LEU A 4 21.42 6.64 -3.32
CA LEU A 4 20.00 6.56 -2.95
C LEU A 4 19.70 7.20 -1.59
N PHE A 5 20.72 7.47 -0.77
CA PHE A 5 20.54 8.24 0.47
C PHE A 5 20.12 9.68 0.21
N GLY A 6 20.32 10.23 -1.00
CA GLY A 6 19.86 11.56 -1.37
C GLY A 6 18.37 11.77 -1.08
N CYS A 7 17.51 10.80 -1.42
CA CYS A 7 16.09 10.87 -1.10
C CYS A 7 15.84 10.91 0.42
N TRP A 8 16.50 10.05 1.21
CA TRP A 8 16.31 10.02 2.66
C TRP A 8 16.85 11.27 3.37
N GLN A 9 18.02 11.76 2.96
CA GLN A 9 18.64 12.97 3.49
C GLN A 9 17.78 14.20 3.25
N GLU A 10 17.27 14.37 2.03
CA GLU A 10 16.44 15.52 1.69
C GLU A 10 15.02 15.38 2.28
N ALA A 11 14.51 14.17 2.53
CA ALA A 11 13.30 13.97 3.35
C ALA A 11 13.49 14.42 4.81
N ARG A 12 14.65 14.13 5.42
CA ARG A 12 14.99 14.63 6.76
C ARG A 12 15.14 16.15 6.79
N ARG A 13 15.67 16.77 5.72
CA ARG A 13 15.74 18.23 5.59
C ARG A 13 14.35 18.84 5.50
N ALA A 14 13.48 18.26 4.69
CA ALA A 14 12.08 18.68 4.58
C ALA A 14 11.34 18.58 5.92
N ASP A 15 11.54 17.54 6.72
CA ASP A 15 10.99 17.45 8.10
C ASP A 15 11.44 18.62 8.99
N LYS A 16 12.73 18.97 8.99
CA LYS A 16 13.26 20.09 9.80
C LYS A 16 12.61 21.41 9.38
N ILE A 17 12.52 21.64 8.07
CA ILE A 17 11.88 22.83 7.49
C ILE A 17 10.39 22.87 7.85
N SER A 18 9.64 21.77 7.70
CA SER A 18 8.25 21.67 8.11
C SER A 18 8.05 21.96 9.61
N ALA A 19 8.99 21.55 10.47
CA ALA A 19 8.93 21.84 11.90
C ALA A 19 9.11 23.35 12.19
N ARG A 20 10.08 24.03 11.57
CA ARG A 20 10.27 25.49 11.74
C ARG A 20 9.14 26.30 11.09
N LEU A 21 8.68 25.92 9.88
CA LEU A 21 7.51 26.53 9.24
C LEU A 21 6.23 26.39 10.07
N LEU A 22 6.08 25.30 10.83
CA LEU A 22 4.94 25.13 11.74
C LEU A 22 4.99 26.14 12.91
N VAL A 23 6.18 26.41 13.47
CA VAL A 23 6.39 27.43 14.51
C VAL A 23 6.10 28.83 13.97
N ILE A 24 6.71 29.17 12.82
CA ILE A 24 6.47 30.43 12.10
C ILE A 24 4.96 30.64 11.85
N ARG A 25 4.23 29.60 11.45
CA ARG A 25 2.78 29.67 11.23
C ARG A 25 1.97 29.87 12.52
N THR A 26 2.42 29.37 13.66
CA THR A 26 1.71 29.56 14.94
C THR A 26 1.97 30.94 15.56
N GLU A 27 2.98 31.66 15.08
CA GLU A 27 3.34 33.01 15.55
C GLU A 27 2.87 34.13 14.60
N LEU A 28 2.50 33.81 13.35
CA LEU A 28 2.14 34.79 12.31
C LEU A 28 0.76 34.52 11.69
N ASP A 29 -0.24 35.30 12.11
CA ASP A 29 -1.60 35.20 11.56
C ASP A 29 -1.71 35.77 10.12
N GLU A 30 -1.06 36.90 9.84
CA GLU A 30 -1.17 37.64 8.55
C GLU A 30 -0.76 36.80 7.32
N PHE A 31 0.09 35.80 7.51
CA PHE A 31 0.63 34.95 6.44
C PHE A 31 0.10 33.51 6.47
N TYR A 32 -0.88 33.19 7.33
CA TYR A 32 -1.31 31.83 7.66
C TYR A 32 -1.59 30.95 6.41
N GLY A 33 -2.27 31.50 5.39
CA GLY A 33 -2.58 30.79 4.15
C GLY A 33 -1.33 30.44 3.33
N ASN A 34 -0.42 31.40 3.14
CA ASN A 34 0.80 31.22 2.36
C ASN A 34 1.77 30.25 3.06
N ILE A 35 1.93 30.38 4.39
CA ILE A 35 2.76 29.45 5.16
C ILE A 35 2.16 28.05 5.14
N THR A 36 0.84 27.91 5.27
CA THR A 36 0.15 26.60 5.19
C THR A 36 0.34 25.94 3.82
N ALA A 37 0.29 26.70 2.72
CA ALA A 37 0.53 26.18 1.38
C ALA A 37 1.95 25.63 1.22
N VAL A 38 2.98 26.40 1.63
CA VAL A 38 4.38 25.92 1.59
C VAL A 38 4.57 24.72 2.51
N LEU A 39 4.09 24.79 3.76
CA LEU A 39 4.21 23.71 4.75
C LEU A 39 3.62 22.39 4.24
N LYS A 40 2.43 22.44 3.62
CA LYS A 40 1.75 21.27 3.04
C LYS A 40 2.60 20.59 1.97
N GLU A 41 3.17 21.36 1.03
CA GLU A 41 3.95 20.79 -0.06
C GLU A 41 5.35 20.35 0.40
N VAL A 42 5.96 21.00 1.39
CA VAL A 42 7.18 20.50 2.04
C VAL A 42 6.91 19.16 2.75
N GLU A 43 5.84 19.04 3.55
CA GLU A 43 5.44 17.76 4.17
C GLU A 43 5.12 16.69 3.12
N SER A 44 4.53 17.09 1.98
CA SER A 44 4.23 16.17 0.88
C SER A 44 5.49 15.65 0.18
N SER A 45 6.44 16.53 -0.11
CA SER A 45 7.73 16.16 -0.69
C SER A 45 8.53 15.24 0.24
N SER A 46 8.54 15.53 1.54
CA SER A 46 9.13 14.68 2.58
C SER A 46 8.56 13.26 2.57
N ARG A 47 7.23 13.13 2.42
CA ARG A 47 6.53 11.84 2.29
C ARG A 47 6.99 11.08 1.04
N LEU A 48 6.91 11.73 -0.12
CA LEU A 48 7.20 11.14 -1.44
C LEU A 48 8.66 10.69 -1.56
N LEU A 49 9.60 11.44 -0.99
CA LEU A 49 11.02 11.06 -0.94
C LEU A 49 11.26 9.77 -0.13
N ARG A 50 10.57 9.57 0.99
CA ARG A 50 10.60 8.29 1.72
C ARG A 50 9.87 7.19 0.97
N ASP A 51 8.83 7.54 0.22
CA ASP A 51 8.07 6.57 -0.56
C ASP A 51 8.92 6.00 -1.71
N LEU A 52 9.70 6.82 -2.40
CA LEU A 52 10.76 6.34 -3.32
C LEU A 52 11.80 5.49 -2.61
N TYR A 53 12.35 5.96 -1.49
CA TYR A 53 13.42 5.27 -0.76
C TYR A 53 13.00 3.86 -0.30
N ASP A 54 11.79 3.71 0.23
CA ASP A 54 11.23 2.42 0.67
C ASP A 54 10.96 1.45 -0.49
N LEU A 55 10.85 1.94 -1.74
CA LEU A 55 10.61 1.12 -2.93
C LEU A 55 11.90 0.64 -3.60
N PHE A 56 13.04 1.32 -3.40
CA PHE A 56 14.31 0.93 -4.04
C PHE A 56 14.76 -0.52 -3.74
N PRO A 57 14.65 -1.05 -2.50
CA PRO A 57 15.04 -2.44 -2.21
C PRO A 57 14.15 -3.50 -2.89
N ILE A 58 12.91 -3.13 -3.23
CA ILE A 58 11.93 -4.03 -3.88
C ILE A 58 12.11 -3.98 -5.39
N TYR A 59 12.38 -2.80 -5.95
CA TYR A 59 12.47 -2.57 -7.39
C TYR A 59 13.90 -2.28 -7.88
N ARG A 60 14.91 -2.93 -7.28
CA ARG A 60 16.35 -2.69 -7.54
C ARG A 60 16.73 -2.57 -9.02
N SER A 61 16.23 -3.47 -9.87
CA SER A 61 16.50 -3.49 -11.32
C SER A 61 15.98 -2.26 -12.07
N ARG A 62 15.02 -1.52 -11.50
CA ARG A 62 14.43 -0.31 -12.08
C ARG A 62 14.98 0.99 -11.51
N VAL A 63 15.83 0.93 -10.48
CA VAL A 63 16.35 2.12 -9.79
C VAL A 63 17.17 3.03 -10.72
N ALA A 64 17.93 2.44 -11.66
CA ALA A 64 18.69 3.21 -12.66
C ALA A 64 17.79 4.12 -13.52
N MET A 65 16.55 3.69 -13.82
CA MET A 65 15.60 4.44 -14.64
C MET A 65 15.13 5.73 -13.94
N VAL A 66 14.98 5.69 -12.61
CA VAL A 66 14.59 6.87 -11.82
C VAL A 66 15.76 7.74 -11.40
N LEU A 67 16.98 7.19 -11.29
CA LEU A 67 18.20 7.98 -11.07
C LEU A 67 18.44 9.03 -12.17
N TYR A 68 18.01 8.78 -13.41
CA TYR A 68 17.98 9.77 -14.49
C TYR A 68 17.27 11.07 -14.07
N TYR A 69 16.04 10.95 -13.56
CA TYR A 69 15.22 12.09 -13.15
C TYR A 69 15.66 12.65 -11.80
N LEU A 70 16.02 11.80 -10.83
CA LEU A 70 16.43 12.22 -9.49
C LEU A 70 17.72 13.06 -9.49
N ASN A 71 18.67 12.79 -10.39
CA ASN A 71 19.88 13.61 -10.55
C ASN A 71 19.60 15.02 -11.09
N VAL A 72 18.43 15.25 -11.70
CA VAL A 72 17.94 16.57 -12.09
C VAL A 72 17.15 17.22 -10.94
N ILE A 73 16.20 16.48 -10.35
CA ILE A 73 15.26 16.98 -9.33
C ILE A 73 15.96 17.27 -8.00
N LEU A 74 16.65 16.29 -7.39
CA LEU A 74 17.16 16.37 -6.03
C LEU A 74 18.13 17.55 -5.79
N PRO A 75 19.08 17.89 -6.69
CA PRO A 75 19.95 19.04 -6.48
C PRO A 75 19.20 20.37 -6.40
N THR A 76 18.19 20.58 -7.27
CA THR A 76 17.40 21.82 -7.26
C THR A 76 16.52 21.92 -6.01
N MET A 77 15.93 20.80 -5.57
CA MET A 77 15.16 20.73 -4.33
C MET A 77 16.04 20.96 -3.10
N SER A 78 17.21 20.32 -3.06
CA SER A 78 18.17 20.47 -1.97
C SER A 78 18.71 21.90 -1.87
N ARG A 79 19.01 22.55 -3.00
CA ARG A 79 19.40 23.97 -3.05
C ARG A 79 18.31 24.84 -2.43
N THR A 80 17.07 24.74 -2.93
CA THR A 80 15.92 25.49 -2.41
C THR A 80 15.75 25.31 -0.90
N MET A 81 15.81 24.07 -0.41
CA MET A 81 15.66 23.79 1.02
C MET A 81 16.85 24.28 1.87
N ARG A 82 18.08 24.23 1.36
CA ARG A 82 19.25 24.81 2.05
C ARG A 82 19.14 26.33 2.12
N ASP A 83 18.74 26.98 1.02
CA ASP A 83 18.51 28.42 1.00
C ASP A 83 17.39 28.83 1.98
N MET A 84 16.30 28.04 2.09
CA MET A 84 15.27 28.26 3.13
C MET A 84 15.83 28.17 4.56
N THR A 85 16.74 27.20 4.78
CA THR A 85 17.36 26.96 6.09
C THR A 85 18.12 28.20 6.59
N ILE A 86 18.75 28.96 5.69
CA ILE A 86 19.50 30.20 6.01
C ILE A 86 18.61 31.24 6.71
N TYR A 87 17.32 31.30 6.37
CA TYR A 87 16.39 32.27 6.95
C TYR A 87 15.65 31.72 8.17
N ILE A 88 15.10 30.51 8.09
CA ILE A 88 14.22 29.96 9.14
C ILE A 88 14.96 29.42 10.37
N ASP A 89 16.27 29.16 10.25
CA ASP A 89 17.12 28.81 11.40
C ASP A 89 17.94 30.02 11.90
N ASN A 90 17.74 31.23 11.36
CA ASN A 90 18.42 32.43 11.84
C ASN A 90 17.64 33.08 12.99
N ASP A 91 18.02 32.70 14.21
CA ASP A 91 17.41 33.19 15.45
C ASP A 91 17.73 34.69 15.74
N GLU A 92 18.61 35.36 14.97
CA GLU A 92 18.81 36.82 15.03
C GLU A 92 17.68 37.60 14.33
N LEU A 93 16.94 36.96 13.42
CA LEU A 93 15.84 37.57 12.68
C LEU A 93 14.50 37.30 13.40
N PRO A 94 13.65 38.32 13.62
CA PRO A 94 12.28 38.12 14.09
C PRO A 94 11.48 37.22 13.14
N THR A 95 10.58 36.39 13.67
CA THR A 95 9.81 35.38 12.91
C THR A 95 9.14 35.93 11.64
N GLY A 96 8.54 37.13 11.71
CA GLY A 96 7.94 37.81 10.55
C GLY A 96 8.94 38.15 9.44
N LEU A 97 10.17 38.50 9.82
CA LEU A 97 11.26 38.81 8.90
C LEU A 97 11.91 37.55 8.34
N GLN A 98 12.07 36.49 9.14
CA GLN A 98 12.48 35.15 8.67
C GLN A 98 11.57 34.69 7.52
N TRP A 99 10.24 34.75 7.73
CA TRP A 99 9.27 34.37 6.71
C TRP A 99 9.33 35.28 5.48
N THR A 100 9.27 36.60 5.67
CA THR A 100 9.18 37.57 4.57
C THR A 100 10.40 37.52 3.67
N LEU A 101 11.61 37.51 4.24
CA LEU A 101 12.86 37.42 3.48
C LEU A 101 12.97 36.07 2.75
N MET A 102 12.66 34.96 3.43
CA MET A 102 12.66 33.63 2.80
C MET A 102 11.70 33.57 1.62
N TYR A 103 10.45 33.99 1.82
CA TYR A 103 9.39 33.83 0.83
C TYR A 103 9.65 34.69 -0.42
N GLN A 104 10.10 35.93 -0.24
CA GLN A 104 10.48 36.82 -1.34
C GLN A 104 11.75 36.31 -2.05
N ARG A 105 12.90 36.29 -1.36
CA ARG A 105 14.21 36.03 -1.97
C ARG A 105 14.31 34.67 -2.65
N ILE A 106 13.63 33.67 -2.11
CA ILE A 106 13.58 32.34 -2.73
C ILE A 106 12.48 32.29 -3.78
N GLY A 107 11.31 32.90 -3.54
CA GLY A 107 10.18 32.95 -4.48
C GLY A 107 10.50 33.61 -5.82
N ASP A 108 11.36 34.63 -5.85
CA ASP A 108 11.72 35.39 -7.06
C ASP A 108 12.42 34.54 -8.15
N GLN A 109 12.95 33.37 -7.79
CA GLN A 109 13.64 32.48 -8.75
C GLN A 109 12.66 31.78 -9.71
N GLY A 110 12.68 32.16 -10.98
CA GLY A 110 12.04 31.42 -12.08
C GLY A 110 10.54 31.68 -12.26
N GLY A 111 10.01 32.77 -11.72
CA GLY A 111 8.62 33.22 -11.98
C GLY A 111 7.53 32.35 -11.32
N MET A 112 7.89 31.58 -10.29
CA MET A 112 6.98 30.72 -9.55
C MET A 112 7.28 30.79 -8.06
N ASN A 113 6.24 31.05 -7.27
CA ASN A 113 6.33 31.21 -5.83
C ASN A 113 6.77 29.92 -5.13
N LEU A 114 7.13 30.03 -3.85
CA LEU A 114 7.72 28.92 -3.11
C LEU A 114 6.80 27.68 -3.03
N ALA A 115 5.48 27.88 -2.87
CA ALA A 115 4.52 26.78 -2.84
C ALA A 115 4.40 26.09 -4.21
N GLN A 116 4.33 26.86 -5.31
CA GLN A 116 4.35 26.34 -6.68
C GLN A 116 5.63 25.54 -6.98
N ARG A 117 6.78 25.98 -6.45
CA ARG A 117 8.05 25.26 -6.59
C ARG A 117 8.04 23.90 -5.89
N PHE A 118 7.48 23.82 -4.67
CA PHE A 118 7.32 22.53 -3.98
C PHE A 118 6.23 21.65 -4.60
N ALA A 119 5.16 22.22 -5.16
CA ALA A 119 4.18 21.47 -5.94
C ALA A 119 4.85 20.81 -7.16
N MET A 120 5.70 21.55 -7.90
CA MET A 120 6.50 21.01 -9.01
C MET A 120 7.45 19.89 -8.56
N TYR A 121 8.14 20.03 -7.42
CA TYR A 121 8.92 18.92 -6.83
C TYR A 121 8.04 17.70 -6.54
N CYS A 122 6.88 17.90 -5.91
CA CYS A 122 5.97 16.80 -5.58
C CYS A 122 5.43 16.09 -6.82
N GLU A 123 5.05 16.83 -7.86
CA GLU A 123 4.55 16.28 -9.13
C GLU A 123 5.62 15.41 -9.81
N ALA A 124 6.86 15.90 -9.88
CA ALA A 124 7.98 15.16 -10.45
C ALA A 124 8.31 13.90 -9.62
N LEU A 125 8.26 13.98 -8.29
CA LEU A 125 8.44 12.83 -7.40
C LEU A 125 7.29 11.81 -7.53
N VAL A 126 6.03 12.24 -7.68
CA VAL A 126 4.88 11.36 -7.94
C VAL A 126 5.07 10.60 -9.25
N GLN A 127 5.43 11.28 -10.34
CA GLN A 127 5.70 10.60 -11.61
C GLN A 127 6.92 9.67 -11.52
N THR A 128 7.94 10.03 -10.73
CA THR A 128 9.10 9.15 -10.44
C THR A 128 8.67 7.88 -9.66
N VAL A 129 7.76 7.99 -8.69
CA VAL A 129 7.19 6.82 -7.98
C VAL A 129 6.40 5.94 -8.95
N ARG A 130 5.57 6.55 -9.81
CA ARG A 130 4.73 5.85 -10.79
C ARG A 130 5.59 5.10 -11.82
N LEU A 131 6.67 5.71 -12.29
CA LEU A 131 7.67 5.08 -13.13
C LEU A 131 8.33 3.89 -12.42
N LEU A 132 8.81 4.09 -11.19
CA LEU A 132 9.46 3.03 -10.41
C LEU A 132 8.52 1.85 -10.13
N SER A 133 7.21 2.08 -9.95
CA SER A 133 6.23 1.03 -9.69
C SER A 133 5.69 0.36 -10.94
N ARG A 134 5.72 0.98 -12.14
CA ARG A 134 4.88 0.67 -13.32
C ARG A 134 3.38 0.91 -13.05
N SER A 135 3.07 2.02 -12.37
CA SER A 135 1.69 2.48 -12.21
C SER A 135 1.05 2.79 -13.58
N PRO A 136 -0.21 2.39 -13.85
CA PRO A 136 -0.92 2.77 -15.07
C PRO A 136 -1.09 4.28 -15.22
N LEU A 137 -1.14 5.01 -14.11
CA LEU A 137 -1.21 6.48 -14.07
C LEU A 137 0.12 7.19 -14.40
N TYR A 138 1.16 6.47 -14.84
CA TYR A 138 2.42 7.06 -15.26
C TYR A 138 2.25 7.80 -16.59
N ASP A 139 2.57 9.09 -16.61
CA ASP A 139 2.65 9.86 -17.87
C ASP A 139 4.11 10.26 -18.15
N PRO A 140 4.73 9.68 -19.21
CA PRO A 140 6.09 10.05 -19.60
C PRO A 140 6.19 11.50 -20.11
N THR A 141 5.09 12.06 -20.65
CA THR A 141 5.06 13.43 -21.21
C THR A 141 5.16 14.45 -20.09
N SER A 142 4.32 14.31 -19.05
CA SER A 142 4.39 15.14 -17.84
C SER A 142 5.76 15.03 -17.15
N LEU A 143 6.30 13.82 -16.97
CA LEU A 143 7.61 13.66 -16.32
C LEU A 143 8.74 14.34 -17.10
N GLU A 144 8.72 14.25 -18.44
CA GLU A 144 9.72 14.89 -19.29
C GLU A 144 9.57 16.42 -19.31
N LEU A 145 8.34 16.95 -19.35
CA LEU A 145 8.07 18.38 -19.20
C LEU A 145 8.57 18.91 -17.85
N LEU A 146 8.33 18.17 -16.77
CA LEU A 146 8.83 18.48 -15.43
C LEU A 146 10.37 18.46 -15.40
N ARG A 147 11.01 17.47 -16.02
CA ARG A 147 12.47 17.42 -16.17
C ARG A 147 13.01 18.67 -16.86
N VAL A 148 12.39 19.13 -17.95
CA VAL A 148 12.78 20.37 -18.65
C VAL A 148 12.60 21.60 -17.75
N ARG A 149 11.49 21.69 -16.98
CA ARG A 149 11.29 22.77 -15.99
C ARG A 149 12.37 22.76 -14.90
N HIS A 150 12.72 21.58 -14.35
CA HIS A 150 13.82 21.45 -13.39
C HIS A 150 15.17 21.83 -13.99
N MET A 151 15.47 21.49 -15.25
CA MET A 151 16.71 21.92 -15.92
C MET A 151 16.78 23.46 -16.09
N ARG A 152 15.66 24.15 -16.32
CA ARG A 152 15.61 25.62 -16.32
C ARG A 152 15.90 26.18 -14.92
N LEU A 153 15.24 25.65 -13.89
CA LEU A 153 15.49 26.06 -12.51
C LEU A 153 16.94 25.78 -12.08
N ARG A 154 17.51 24.65 -12.51
CA ARG A 154 18.91 24.27 -12.26
C ARG A 154 19.90 25.33 -12.76
N LYS A 155 19.68 25.86 -13.97
CA LYS A 155 20.47 26.97 -14.54
C LYS A 155 20.31 28.26 -13.74
N LEU A 156 19.07 28.64 -13.38
CA LEU A 156 18.80 29.81 -12.54
C LEU A 156 19.44 29.72 -11.15
N GLN A 157 19.60 28.51 -10.61
CA GLN A 157 20.23 28.25 -9.32
C GLN A 157 21.77 28.07 -9.40
N GLY A 158 22.38 28.24 -10.57
CA GLY A 158 23.83 28.09 -10.77
C GLY A 158 24.34 26.67 -10.54
N ILE A 159 23.47 25.65 -10.63
CA ILE A 159 23.84 24.24 -10.40
C ILE A 159 24.37 23.67 -11.72
N PRO A 160 25.58 23.07 -11.76
CA PRO A 160 26.18 22.54 -12.99
C PRO A 160 25.35 21.37 -13.53
N ASP A 161 25.37 21.15 -14.85
CA ASP A 161 24.60 20.07 -15.49
C ASP A 161 24.95 18.66 -14.95
N PRO A 162 24.05 17.66 -15.05
CA PRO A 162 24.32 16.30 -14.60
C PRO A 162 25.56 15.70 -15.27
N ARG A 163 26.44 15.06 -14.47
CA ARG A 163 27.84 14.77 -14.87
C ARG A 163 28.05 13.73 -16.00
N ALA A 164 27.02 13.02 -16.45
CA ALA A 164 27.09 12.07 -17.55
C ALA A 164 25.69 11.77 -18.12
N PRO A 165 25.57 11.33 -19.39
CA PRO A 165 24.29 10.91 -19.95
C PRO A 165 23.89 9.55 -19.37
N ILE A 166 23.18 9.58 -18.23
CA ILE A 166 22.33 8.46 -17.85
C ILE A 166 21.34 8.28 -19.02
N ILE A 167 21.31 7.08 -19.60
CA ILE A 167 20.58 6.79 -20.85
C ILE A 167 19.13 7.29 -20.71
N PRO A 168 18.62 8.13 -21.63
CA PRO A 168 17.25 8.62 -21.57
C PRO A 168 16.29 7.45 -21.44
N HIS A 169 15.54 7.44 -20.35
CA HIS A 169 14.64 6.33 -20.06
C HIS A 169 13.52 6.30 -21.12
N ARG A 170 13.59 5.33 -22.02
CA ARG A 170 12.49 5.05 -22.95
C ARG A 170 11.36 4.40 -22.17
N ALA A 171 10.35 5.21 -21.86
CA ALA A 171 9.11 4.74 -21.26
C ALA A 171 8.58 3.53 -22.04
N GLN A 172 8.35 2.43 -21.32
CA GLN A 172 7.45 1.40 -21.81
C GLN A 172 6.06 2.03 -22.00
N PRO A 173 5.28 1.61 -23.01
CA PRO A 173 3.95 2.16 -23.25
C PRO A 173 3.07 2.02 -22.00
N GLN A 174 2.02 2.84 -21.92
CA GLN A 174 0.99 2.66 -20.88
C GLN A 174 0.50 1.21 -20.88
N PRO A 175 0.30 0.60 -19.71
CA PRO A 175 -0.18 -0.77 -19.64
C PRO A 175 -1.54 -0.87 -20.33
N THR A 176 -1.68 -1.90 -21.14
CA THR A 176 -2.92 -2.23 -21.84
C THR A 176 -4.06 -2.49 -20.85
N GLN A 177 -5.31 -2.36 -21.32
CA GLN A 177 -6.49 -2.69 -20.52
C GLN A 177 -6.40 -4.10 -19.91
N VAL A 178 -5.88 -5.06 -20.68
CA VAL A 178 -5.64 -6.45 -20.23
C VAL A 178 -4.61 -6.52 -19.09
N GLU A 179 -3.57 -5.69 -19.09
CA GLU A 179 -2.58 -5.62 -18.00
C GLU A 179 -3.16 -4.95 -16.75
N ILE A 180 -4.02 -3.95 -16.91
CA ILE A 180 -4.76 -3.30 -15.80
C ILE A 180 -5.74 -4.29 -15.16
N GLU A 181 -6.46 -5.07 -15.97
CA GLU A 181 -7.37 -6.12 -15.51
C GLU A 181 -6.63 -7.27 -14.82
N ARG A 182 -5.38 -7.56 -15.22
CA ARG A 182 -4.51 -8.55 -14.57
C ARG A 182 -3.83 -8.08 -13.27
N ARG A 183 -3.99 -6.80 -12.86
CA ARG A 183 -3.50 -6.32 -11.55
C ARG A 183 -4.09 -7.15 -10.41
N HIS A 184 -3.29 -7.35 -9.36
CA HIS A 184 -3.73 -8.12 -8.20
C HIS A 184 -4.93 -7.43 -7.52
N TRP A 185 -5.93 -8.19 -7.07
CA TRP A 185 -7.16 -7.62 -6.51
C TRP A 185 -6.89 -6.64 -5.34
N ALA A 186 -5.89 -6.93 -4.51
CA ALA A 186 -5.49 -6.08 -3.39
C ALA A 186 -4.79 -4.76 -3.79
N GLU A 187 -4.46 -4.56 -5.07
CA GLU A 187 -4.13 -3.25 -5.62
C GLU A 187 -5.40 -2.46 -5.95
N LYS A 188 -6.41 -3.14 -6.53
CA LYS A 188 -7.67 -2.53 -7.02
C LYS A 188 -8.57 -2.00 -5.90
N ILE A 189 -8.52 -2.61 -4.70
CA ILE A 189 -9.30 -2.15 -3.53
C ILE A 189 -8.98 -0.72 -3.06
N TYR A 190 -7.92 -0.09 -3.58
CA TYR A 190 -7.54 1.29 -3.30
C TYR A 190 -7.75 2.25 -4.48
N ASP A 191 -8.17 1.74 -5.65
CA ASP A 191 -8.49 2.58 -6.81
C ASP A 191 -9.79 3.38 -6.50
N ASP A 192 -10.80 2.72 -5.92
CA ASP A 192 -11.95 3.35 -5.27
C ASP A 192 -11.55 3.87 -3.86
N GLN A 193 -11.12 5.13 -3.72
CA GLN A 193 -10.81 5.70 -2.40
C GLN A 193 -12.07 5.91 -1.54
N PRO A 194 -12.26 5.16 -0.44
CA PRO A 194 -13.44 5.34 0.42
C PRO A 194 -13.24 6.51 1.39
N HIS A 195 -14.18 7.45 1.40
CA HIS A 195 -14.15 8.59 2.33
C HIS A 195 -14.64 8.20 3.73
N SER A 196 -13.73 7.69 4.57
CA SER A 196 -14.04 7.31 5.94
C SER A 196 -14.15 8.53 6.88
N THR A 197 -15.32 8.70 7.51
CA THR A 197 -15.62 9.85 8.39
C THR A 197 -15.65 9.50 9.88
N THR A 198 -15.89 8.23 10.24
CA THR A 198 -16.05 7.79 11.64
C THR A 198 -14.70 7.66 12.37
N GLY A 199 -14.41 8.62 13.24
CA GLY A 199 -13.17 8.66 14.03
C GLY A 199 -13.08 7.62 15.15
N LEU A 200 -11.93 6.96 15.28
CA LEU A 200 -11.63 6.02 16.36
C LEU A 200 -11.14 6.71 17.65
N LYS A 201 -11.63 6.22 18.80
CA LYS A 201 -11.20 6.64 20.14
C LYS A 201 -9.80 6.10 20.47
N HIS A 202 -9.08 6.77 21.38
CA HIS A 202 -7.70 6.45 21.80
C HIS A 202 -6.64 6.52 20.68
N ARG A 203 -6.48 7.70 20.09
CA ARG A 203 -5.38 8.01 19.16
C ARG A 203 -4.02 7.84 19.86
N ARG A 204 -3.24 6.86 19.43
CA ARG A 204 -1.83 6.65 19.79
C ARG A 204 -1.02 6.51 18.52
N GLY A 205 0.29 6.74 18.59
CA GLY A 205 1.17 6.46 17.46
C GLY A 205 1.36 4.96 17.23
N SER A 206 1.43 4.57 15.96
CA SER A 206 1.80 3.22 15.52
C SER A 206 3.25 2.92 15.89
N LYS A 207 3.55 1.65 16.17
CA LYS A 207 4.86 1.21 16.62
C LYS A 207 5.25 -0.12 16.00
N CYS A 208 6.51 -0.22 15.61
CA CYS A 208 7.17 -1.50 15.38
C CYS A 208 8.00 -1.87 16.62
N PHE A 209 8.00 -3.15 16.95
CA PHE A 209 8.76 -3.80 18.02
C PHE A 209 9.65 -4.93 17.47
N GLY A 210 9.74 -5.03 16.14
CA GLY A 210 10.60 -6.00 15.46
C GLY A 210 12.09 -5.70 15.66
N PRO A 211 12.94 -6.73 15.60
CA PRO A 211 14.38 -6.52 15.53
C PRO A 211 14.71 -5.73 14.25
N PRO A 212 15.56 -4.70 14.30
CA PRO A 212 16.00 -4.02 13.09
C PRO A 212 16.82 -4.98 12.22
N MET A 213 16.50 -4.99 10.93
CA MET A 213 17.11 -5.83 9.92
C MET A 213 17.91 -4.97 8.93
N VAL A 214 19.16 -5.37 8.67
CA VAL A 214 19.95 -4.86 7.54
C VAL A 214 19.40 -5.40 6.22
N GLU A 215 19.71 -4.74 5.10
CA GLU A 215 19.13 -5.08 3.79
C GLU A 215 19.26 -6.56 3.40
N SER A 216 20.44 -7.16 3.63
CA SER A 216 20.67 -8.59 3.37
C SER A 216 19.78 -9.53 4.20
N ARG A 217 19.32 -9.09 5.38
CA ARG A 217 18.38 -9.84 6.24
C ARG A 217 16.91 -9.56 5.93
N LEU A 218 16.59 -8.57 5.08
CA LEU A 218 15.21 -8.36 4.62
C LEU A 218 14.76 -9.44 3.64
N GLY A 219 15.69 -10.10 2.95
CA GLY A 219 15.40 -11.21 2.04
C GLY A 219 14.42 -10.82 0.94
N ILE A 220 14.64 -9.65 0.30
CA ILE A 220 13.80 -9.17 -0.79
C ILE A 220 14.48 -9.55 -2.12
N PRO A 221 14.01 -10.57 -2.86
CA PRO A 221 14.59 -10.97 -4.13
C PRO A 221 14.19 -10.01 -5.26
N SER A 222 15.01 -9.95 -6.29
CA SER A 222 14.69 -9.29 -7.56
C SER A 222 13.43 -9.90 -8.17
N GLY A 223 12.52 -9.06 -8.68
CA GLY A 223 11.22 -9.50 -9.21
C GLY A 223 10.06 -9.39 -8.21
N SER A 224 10.33 -9.09 -6.94
CA SER A 224 9.30 -8.78 -5.94
C SER A 224 8.40 -7.61 -6.38
N ALA A 225 7.09 -7.70 -6.09
CA ALA A 225 6.09 -6.72 -6.51
C ALA A 225 5.29 -6.14 -5.34
N VAL A 226 5.30 -4.82 -5.14
CA VAL A 226 4.45 -4.16 -4.14
C VAL A 226 2.98 -4.25 -4.55
N LEU A 227 2.13 -4.68 -3.63
CA LEU A 227 0.67 -4.61 -3.74
C LEU A 227 0.17 -3.22 -3.31
N PHE A 228 0.56 -2.80 -2.10
CA PHE A 228 0.22 -1.47 -1.60
C PHE A 228 1.17 -1.03 -0.49
N LYS A 229 1.16 0.27 -0.19
CA LYS A 229 1.89 0.89 0.90
C LYS A 229 0.97 1.79 1.73
N LEU A 230 0.97 1.60 3.05
CA LEU A 230 0.20 2.41 4.00
C LEU A 230 1.15 3.24 4.89
N PRO A 231 1.08 4.59 4.84
CA PRO A 231 1.82 5.46 5.74
C PRO A 231 1.05 5.67 7.06
N PHE A 232 1.76 5.59 8.18
CA PHE A 232 1.25 5.87 9.52
C PHE A 232 2.04 7.02 10.15
N ASP A 233 1.39 7.78 11.03
CA ASP A 233 2.02 8.81 11.86
C ASP A 233 2.86 9.83 11.07
N LYS A 234 2.25 10.50 10.07
CA LYS A 234 2.94 11.37 9.10
C LYS A 234 4.09 10.65 8.35
N ASN A 235 3.90 9.39 7.99
CA ASN A 235 4.92 8.52 7.39
C ASN A 235 6.16 8.30 8.29
N ARG A 236 6.07 8.51 9.61
CA ARG A 236 7.12 8.07 10.54
C ARG A 236 7.22 6.55 10.60
N LEU A 237 6.10 5.86 10.42
CA LEU A 237 6.03 4.42 10.15
C LEU A 237 5.39 4.19 8.78
N SER A 238 5.86 3.22 8.01
CA SER A 238 5.20 2.73 6.80
C SER A 238 5.12 1.21 6.82
N VAL A 239 4.08 0.69 6.19
CA VAL A 239 3.88 -0.73 5.95
C VAL A 239 3.72 -0.94 4.45
N THR A 240 4.61 -1.74 3.86
CA THR A 240 4.54 -2.13 2.45
C THR A 240 4.20 -3.61 2.38
N LEU A 241 3.07 -3.96 1.75
CA LEU A 241 2.72 -5.34 1.44
C LEU A 241 3.24 -5.66 0.03
N TYR A 242 3.95 -6.77 -0.12
CA TYR A 242 4.52 -7.17 -1.41
C TYR A 242 4.50 -8.68 -1.63
N LEU A 243 4.38 -9.08 -2.91
CA LEU A 243 4.59 -10.44 -3.38
C LEU A 243 6.09 -10.70 -3.53
N HIS A 244 6.57 -11.80 -2.97
CA HIS A 244 7.93 -12.29 -3.16
C HIS A 244 8.09 -12.90 -4.56
N ALA A 245 9.30 -12.86 -5.13
CA ALA A 245 9.54 -13.37 -6.48
C ALA A 245 9.27 -14.88 -6.63
N ASP A 246 9.52 -15.66 -5.58
CA ASP A 246 9.42 -17.14 -5.62
C ASP A 246 7.98 -17.68 -5.60
N GLY A 247 6.95 -16.82 -5.52
CA GLY A 247 5.55 -17.24 -5.63
C GLY A 247 4.54 -16.28 -4.98
N ALA A 248 3.33 -16.21 -5.54
CA ALA A 248 2.26 -15.32 -5.08
C ALA A 248 1.81 -15.60 -3.62
N ASP A 249 1.84 -16.85 -3.19
CA ASP A 249 1.50 -17.26 -1.81
C ASP A 249 2.51 -16.76 -0.76
N VAL A 250 3.69 -16.32 -1.19
CA VAL A 250 4.74 -15.77 -0.32
C VAL A 250 4.56 -14.25 -0.20
N THR A 251 3.36 -13.83 0.22
CA THR A 251 3.10 -12.42 0.55
C THR A 251 3.86 -12.03 1.82
N ARG A 252 4.57 -10.90 1.79
CA ARG A 252 5.41 -10.40 2.89
C ARG A 252 5.03 -8.96 3.29
N ILE A 253 5.16 -8.67 4.58
CA ILE A 253 4.97 -7.35 5.17
C ILE A 253 6.35 -6.77 5.50
N LEU A 254 6.73 -5.68 4.83
CA LEU A 254 7.86 -4.84 5.20
C LEU A 254 7.35 -3.68 6.06
N CYS A 255 7.83 -3.57 7.29
CA CYS A 255 7.65 -2.38 8.11
C CYS A 255 8.94 -1.56 8.12
N ARG A 256 8.82 -0.26 7.82
CA ARG A 256 9.82 0.75 8.17
C ARG A 256 9.29 1.61 9.31
N TRP A 257 10.13 1.90 10.29
CA TRP A 257 9.91 2.99 11.25
C TRP A 257 11.14 3.90 11.34
N MET A 258 11.04 5.01 12.05
CA MET A 258 12.20 5.86 12.37
C MET A 258 12.60 5.68 13.84
N ASP A 259 13.91 5.67 14.08
CA ASP A 259 14.47 5.75 15.44
C ASP A 259 14.36 7.16 16.04
N ARG A 260 14.95 7.37 17.22
CA ARG A 260 14.99 8.69 17.89
C ARG A 260 15.83 9.74 17.15
N PHE A 261 16.66 9.33 16.21
CA PHE A 261 17.60 10.15 15.44
C PHE A 261 17.17 10.33 13.97
N TYR A 262 15.94 9.93 13.61
CA TYR A 262 15.38 9.96 12.25
C TYR A 262 16.15 9.09 11.22
N ASN A 263 16.78 8.02 11.69
CA ASN A 263 17.32 6.96 10.84
C ASN A 263 16.22 5.92 10.52
N PRO A 264 16.20 5.35 9.31
CA PRO A 264 15.23 4.34 8.95
C PRO A 264 15.64 2.99 9.55
N LEU A 265 14.70 2.33 10.20
CA LEU A 265 14.84 0.95 10.66
C LEU A 265 13.79 0.09 9.96
N TYR A 266 14.17 -1.11 9.55
CA TYR A 266 13.33 -2.04 8.79
C TYR A 266 13.17 -3.37 9.50
N SER A 267 12.04 -4.04 9.29
CA SER A 267 11.77 -5.42 9.69
C SER A 267 10.79 -6.02 8.69
N CYS A 268 11.03 -7.27 8.26
CA CYS A 268 10.20 -7.94 7.26
C CYS A 268 9.85 -9.36 7.70
N TYR A 269 8.59 -9.77 7.51
CA TYR A 269 8.11 -11.14 7.75
C TYR A 269 7.05 -11.54 6.72
N GLY A 270 6.93 -12.83 6.44
CA GLY A 270 5.82 -13.40 5.68
C GLY A 270 4.49 -13.23 6.44
N VAL A 271 3.38 -13.04 5.72
CA VAL A 271 2.04 -12.99 6.33
C VAL A 271 1.74 -14.29 7.09
N HIS A 272 2.20 -15.43 6.57
CA HIS A 272 2.10 -16.75 7.22
C HIS A 272 2.87 -16.87 8.55
N GLU A 273 3.80 -15.96 8.86
CA GLU A 273 4.54 -15.94 10.14
C GLU A 273 3.81 -15.18 11.26
N LEU A 274 2.65 -14.60 10.97
CA LEU A 274 2.02 -13.56 11.79
C LEU A 274 0.55 -13.88 12.13
N CYS A 275 0.19 -13.64 13.39
CA CYS A 275 -1.21 -13.62 13.85
C CYS A 275 -1.69 -12.16 13.91
N VAL A 276 -2.92 -11.86 13.48
CA VAL A 276 -3.40 -10.48 13.27
C VAL A 276 -4.54 -10.12 14.23
N ARG A 277 -4.21 -9.49 15.36
CA ARG A 277 -5.15 -9.19 16.43
C ARG A 277 -5.57 -7.74 16.53
N ARG A 278 -6.87 -7.42 16.48
CA ARG A 278 -7.35 -6.09 16.91
C ARG A 278 -7.28 -5.94 18.44
N LYS A 279 -6.86 -4.77 18.89
CA LYS A 279 -6.94 -4.31 20.29
C LYS A 279 -7.32 -2.83 20.31
N GLY A 280 -8.58 -2.52 20.59
CA GLY A 280 -9.11 -1.15 20.56
C GLY A 280 -9.01 -0.53 19.16
N ALA A 281 -8.41 0.66 19.06
CA ALA A 281 -8.13 1.32 17.77
C ALA A 281 -6.83 0.83 17.07
N SER A 282 -6.21 -0.27 17.55
CA SER A 282 -5.00 -0.84 16.94
C SER A 282 -5.22 -2.20 16.31
N LEU A 283 -4.56 -2.44 15.17
CA LEU A 283 -4.33 -3.77 14.58
C LEU A 283 -2.91 -4.22 14.96
N GLN A 284 -2.79 -5.36 15.62
CA GLN A 284 -1.54 -5.87 16.16
C GLN A 284 -1.11 -7.15 15.44
N PHE A 285 -0.01 -7.06 14.70
CA PHE A 285 0.66 -8.20 14.12
C PHE A 285 1.55 -8.82 15.20
N ARG A 286 1.38 -10.12 15.45
CA ARG A 286 2.12 -10.86 16.47
C ARG A 286 2.90 -11.99 15.83
N ARG A 287 4.15 -12.17 16.23
CA ARG A 287 5.03 -13.26 15.78
C ARG A 287 5.29 -14.22 16.94
N TRP A 288 5.36 -15.52 16.67
CA TRP A 288 5.82 -16.49 17.67
C TRP A 288 7.27 -16.21 18.10
N SER A 289 7.56 -16.29 19.39
CA SER A 289 8.90 -16.06 19.93
C SER A 289 9.41 -17.31 20.64
N ASN A 290 10.24 -18.10 19.94
CA ASN A 290 10.83 -19.35 20.46
C ASN A 290 11.42 -19.15 21.87
N ASN A 291 12.27 -18.12 22.04
CA ASN A 291 12.95 -17.80 23.31
C ASN A 291 12.02 -17.45 24.48
N ARG A 292 10.70 -17.28 24.28
CA ARG A 292 9.74 -17.07 25.37
C ARG A 292 8.48 -17.93 25.27
N ALA A 293 8.45 -18.90 24.35
CA ALA A 293 7.31 -19.80 24.11
C ALA A 293 5.92 -19.12 24.00
N HIS A 294 5.85 -17.90 23.45
CA HIS A 294 4.58 -17.21 23.21
C HIS A 294 4.64 -16.18 22.07
N ALA A 295 3.48 -15.82 21.54
CA ALA A 295 3.34 -14.79 20.50
C ALA A 295 3.57 -13.38 21.08
N LYS A 296 4.57 -12.66 20.56
CA LYS A 296 4.86 -11.25 20.91
C LYS A 296 4.30 -10.31 19.84
N VAL A 297 3.92 -9.10 20.24
CA VAL A 297 3.59 -8.04 19.27
C VAL A 297 4.87 -7.70 18.49
N TRP A 298 4.79 -7.85 17.16
CA TRP A 298 5.81 -7.38 16.22
C TRP A 298 5.52 -5.93 15.82
N MET A 299 4.26 -5.61 15.51
CA MET A 299 3.84 -4.29 15.05
C MET A 299 2.42 -3.99 15.55
N ALA A 300 2.17 -2.74 15.91
CA ALA A 300 0.83 -2.24 16.27
C ALA A 300 0.52 -0.99 15.45
N LEU A 301 -0.45 -1.09 14.55
CA LEU A 301 -0.92 -0.02 13.67
C LEU A 301 -2.15 0.64 14.28
N PHE A 302 -2.11 1.94 14.54
CA PHE A 302 -3.23 2.69 15.08
C PHE A 302 -3.93 3.47 13.96
N PHE A 303 -5.22 3.21 13.78
CA PHE A 303 -6.02 3.84 12.74
C PHE A 303 -6.76 5.06 13.29
N LYS A 304 -6.93 6.09 12.46
CA LYS A 304 -7.70 7.30 12.83
C LYS A 304 -9.21 7.12 12.63
N THR A 305 -9.61 6.27 11.69
CA THR A 305 -10.98 5.99 11.28
C THR A 305 -11.17 4.49 11.06
N TRP A 306 -12.41 4.02 10.91
CA TRP A 306 -12.74 2.59 10.99
C TRP A 306 -12.70 1.81 9.66
N GLU A 307 -12.89 2.47 8.51
CA GLU A 307 -13.19 1.77 7.25
C GLU A 307 -12.27 2.16 6.09
N SER A 308 -11.95 1.17 5.25
CA SER A 308 -11.34 1.35 3.94
C SER A 308 -11.82 0.27 2.97
N THR A 309 -13.13 0.22 2.71
CA THR A 309 -13.76 -0.43 1.54
C THR A 309 -15.27 -0.16 1.58
N TYR A 310 -15.79 0.63 0.64
CA TYR A 310 -17.23 0.70 0.38
C TYR A 310 -17.44 1.07 -1.10
N HIS A 311 -18.13 0.23 -1.86
CA HIS A 311 -18.50 0.56 -3.23
C HIS A 311 -19.69 1.53 -3.25
N PRO A 312 -19.73 2.50 -4.18
CA PRO A 312 -20.96 3.22 -4.46
C PRO A 312 -21.93 2.32 -5.25
N ARG A 313 -23.18 2.22 -4.79
CA ARG A 313 -24.33 1.91 -5.66
C ARG A 313 -25.17 3.19 -5.84
N PRO A 314 -25.84 3.37 -6.99
CA PRO A 314 -26.49 4.63 -7.35
C PRO A 314 -27.78 4.91 -6.56
N GLN A 315 -28.24 6.16 -6.65
CA GLN A 315 -29.48 6.69 -6.08
C GLN A 315 -30.70 5.73 -6.17
N ASN A 316 -31.23 5.29 -5.02
CA ASN A 316 -32.43 5.89 -4.39
C ASN A 316 -32.95 5.03 -3.21
N TRP A 317 -33.83 5.64 -2.40
CA TRP A 317 -34.55 5.10 -1.23
C TRP A 317 -33.79 5.06 0.12
N TRP A 318 -34.39 5.75 1.10
CA TRP A 318 -34.12 5.71 2.54
C TRP A 318 -35.34 5.09 3.25
N PRO A 319 -35.27 4.69 4.54
CA PRO A 319 -34.11 4.26 5.32
C PRO A 319 -34.27 2.84 5.88
N THR A 320 -33.20 2.06 5.99
CA THR A 320 -33.16 0.93 6.95
C THR A 320 -31.81 0.88 7.64
N ILE A 321 -31.81 1.26 8.91
CA ILE A 321 -30.62 1.32 9.77
C ILE A 321 -30.20 -0.10 10.11
N THR A 322 -29.08 -0.55 9.55
CA THR A 322 -28.36 -1.76 9.99
C THR A 322 -26.86 -1.48 9.87
N CYS A 323 -26.24 -0.81 10.84
CA CYS A 323 -25.62 -1.43 12.03
C CYS A 323 -24.84 -2.71 11.70
N CYS A 324 -23.58 -2.53 11.30
CA CYS A 324 -22.49 -3.49 11.53
C CYS A 324 -21.44 -2.91 12.51
N CYS A 325 -21.97 -2.37 13.61
CA CYS A 325 -21.70 -2.86 14.97
C CYS A 325 -20.97 -4.23 15.02
N LEU A 326 -20.05 -4.55 15.95
CA LEU A 326 -19.35 -3.82 17.01
C LEU A 326 -18.21 -4.75 17.54
N GLU A 327 -17.51 -4.33 18.60
CA GLU A 327 -16.69 -5.14 19.53
C GLU A 327 -15.88 -6.36 19.03
N TRP A 328 -14.57 -6.17 18.94
CA TRP A 328 -13.62 -7.28 18.77
C TRP A 328 -13.21 -7.85 20.13
N ARG A 329 -13.98 -8.84 20.59
CA ARG A 329 -13.39 -9.96 21.34
C ARG A 329 -12.93 -10.99 20.30
N THR A 330 -11.65 -11.32 20.33
CA THR A 330 -10.97 -12.22 19.38
C THR A 330 -11.56 -13.64 19.37
N PRO A 331 -11.42 -14.46 18.30
CA PRO A 331 -10.58 -14.22 17.12
C PRO A 331 -11.31 -14.36 15.72
N GLU A 332 -11.57 -13.29 14.92
CA GLU A 332 -10.91 -12.83 13.63
C GLU A 332 -11.08 -13.76 12.34
N MET A 333 -11.34 -13.22 11.11
CA MET A 333 -11.31 -13.87 9.74
C MET A 333 -11.53 -12.84 8.58
N SER A 334 -10.97 -12.97 7.35
CA SER A 334 -11.32 -12.13 6.16
C SER A 334 -11.01 -12.72 4.75
N LEU A 335 -12.02 -13.16 3.98
CA LEU A 335 -11.89 -13.88 2.69
C LEU A 335 -12.09 -13.00 1.44
N THR A 336 -11.13 -12.92 0.51
CA THR A 336 -11.32 -12.22 -0.80
C THR A 336 -10.48 -12.80 -1.95
N GLN A 337 -11.12 -13.61 -2.80
CA GLN A 337 -10.91 -13.68 -4.25
C GLN A 337 -12.15 -14.38 -4.85
N GLN A 338 -12.78 -13.81 -5.89
CA GLN A 338 -13.82 -14.53 -6.64
C GLN A 338 -13.16 -15.74 -7.33
N SER A 339 -13.80 -16.90 -7.22
CA SER A 339 -13.25 -18.12 -7.81
C SER A 339 -13.39 -18.12 -9.34
N ALA A 340 -12.33 -18.52 -10.03
CA ALA A 340 -12.22 -18.49 -11.49
C ALA A 340 -12.89 -19.68 -12.21
N SER A 341 -13.60 -20.54 -11.48
CA SER A 341 -14.27 -21.73 -12.01
C SER A 341 -15.78 -21.47 -12.15
N PRO A 342 -16.44 -21.68 -13.31
CA PRO A 342 -17.90 -21.51 -13.42
C PRO A 342 -18.71 -22.49 -12.55
N GLN A 343 -18.06 -23.45 -11.88
CA GLN A 343 -18.69 -24.39 -10.94
C GLN A 343 -18.25 -24.19 -9.49
N TRP A 344 -17.71 -23.00 -9.16
CA TRP A 344 -17.19 -22.67 -7.82
C TRP A 344 -18.27 -22.66 -6.73
N MET A 345 -19.51 -22.36 -7.07
CA MET A 345 -20.63 -22.35 -6.14
C MET A 345 -21.66 -23.41 -6.54
N HIS A 346 -22.11 -24.21 -5.58
CA HIS A 346 -23.12 -25.24 -5.81
C HIS A 346 -24.01 -25.41 -4.58
N ARG A 347 -25.31 -25.18 -4.72
CA ARG A 347 -26.26 -25.39 -3.63
C ARG A 347 -26.59 -26.86 -3.40
N LYS A 348 -26.66 -27.27 -2.13
CA LYS A 348 -26.92 -28.68 -1.74
C LYS A 348 -28.23 -28.89 -1.01
N SER A 349 -28.79 -27.86 -0.41
CA SER A 349 -30.12 -27.92 0.17
C SER A 349 -30.70 -26.50 0.31
N LYS A 350 -31.96 -26.43 0.75
CA LYS A 350 -32.65 -25.19 1.13
C LYS A 350 -31.82 -24.29 2.07
N HIS A 351 -30.96 -24.88 2.91
CA HIS A 351 -30.18 -24.20 3.95
C HIS A 351 -28.65 -24.35 3.81
N ARG A 352 -28.13 -24.95 2.71
CA ARG A 352 -26.69 -25.26 2.58
C ARG A 352 -26.15 -25.02 1.19
N ILE A 353 -25.06 -24.26 1.13
CA ILE A 353 -24.34 -23.92 -0.10
C ILE A 353 -22.90 -24.41 0.03
N TRP A 354 -22.39 -25.03 -1.03
CA TRP A 354 -20.98 -25.41 -1.13
C TRP A 354 -20.22 -24.39 -1.95
N LEU A 355 -19.11 -23.99 -1.37
CA LEU A 355 -18.13 -23.07 -1.91
C LEU A 355 -16.87 -23.87 -2.22
N LYS A 356 -16.69 -24.23 -3.48
CA LYS A 356 -15.50 -24.86 -4.03
C LYS A 356 -14.52 -23.79 -4.48
N ASP A 357 -13.25 -24.16 -4.55
CA ASP A 357 -12.21 -23.33 -5.14
C ASP A 357 -12.07 -21.94 -4.49
N ILE A 358 -12.44 -21.82 -3.19
CA ILE A 358 -12.25 -20.62 -2.39
C ILE A 358 -11.35 -20.91 -1.19
N THR A 359 -10.46 -19.96 -0.88
CA THR A 359 -9.43 -20.09 0.16
C THR A 359 -9.81 -19.33 1.43
N PRO A 360 -10.42 -19.99 2.44
CA PRO A 360 -10.75 -19.38 3.73
C PRO A 360 -9.54 -18.78 4.49
N TYR A 361 -9.48 -17.45 4.50
CA TYR A 361 -8.62 -16.63 5.37
C TYR A 361 -9.15 -16.56 6.82
N ILE A 362 -9.40 -17.71 7.45
CA ILE A 362 -9.77 -17.75 8.87
C ILE A 362 -8.62 -17.12 9.69
N PHE A 363 -8.97 -16.26 10.66
CA PHE A 363 -8.04 -15.83 11.71
C PHE A 363 -8.56 -16.28 13.11
N CYS A 364 -9.30 -17.40 13.21
CA CYS A 364 -9.99 -17.89 14.41
C CYS A 364 -9.27 -19.08 15.06
N GLY A 365 -8.97 -18.98 16.36
CA GLY A 365 -8.25 -20.00 17.13
C GLY A 365 -9.07 -21.23 17.55
N THR A 366 -10.39 -21.20 17.44
CA THR A 366 -11.28 -22.37 17.64
C THR A 366 -11.78 -22.96 16.32
N TYR A 367 -11.45 -22.35 15.19
CA TYR A 367 -11.80 -22.90 13.88
C TYR A 367 -11.01 -24.19 13.63
N ASN A 368 -11.74 -25.26 13.32
CA ASN A 368 -11.15 -26.49 12.84
C ASN A 368 -11.52 -26.67 11.36
N LYS A 369 -10.51 -26.61 10.49
CA LYS A 369 -10.64 -26.88 9.05
C LYS A 369 -11.34 -28.21 8.77
N LYS A 370 -11.14 -29.24 9.62
CA LYS A 370 -11.77 -30.56 9.51
C LYS A 370 -13.28 -30.57 9.82
N HIS A 371 -13.85 -29.50 10.39
CA HIS A 371 -15.28 -29.40 10.72
C HIS A 371 -16.10 -28.57 9.72
N GLN A 372 -15.48 -27.65 8.95
CA GLN A 372 -16.18 -26.82 7.95
C GLN A 372 -15.75 -27.05 6.50
N MET A 373 -14.62 -27.74 6.26
CA MET A 373 -14.28 -28.26 4.93
C MET A 373 -14.57 -29.75 4.84
N ARG A 374 -15.18 -30.17 3.72
CA ARG A 374 -15.45 -31.58 3.42
C ARG A 374 -14.24 -32.25 2.76
N LYS A 375 -14.25 -33.60 2.71
CA LYS A 375 -13.18 -34.44 2.14
C LYS A 375 -12.82 -34.12 0.67
N ASN A 376 -13.72 -33.47 -0.07
CA ASN A 376 -13.55 -33.07 -1.47
C ASN A 376 -13.14 -31.59 -1.66
N GLY A 377 -12.65 -30.91 -0.61
CA GLY A 377 -12.14 -29.54 -0.70
C GLY A 377 -13.20 -28.43 -0.66
N GLY A 378 -14.49 -28.75 -0.70
CA GLY A 378 -15.56 -27.76 -0.58
C GLY A 378 -15.70 -27.22 0.85
N PHE A 379 -15.84 -25.90 0.98
CA PHE A 379 -16.25 -25.19 2.19
C PHE A 379 -17.79 -25.16 2.25
N GLU A 380 -18.40 -25.58 3.37
CA GLU A 380 -19.86 -25.61 3.52
C GLU A 380 -20.37 -24.42 4.33
N LEU A 381 -21.20 -23.58 3.71
CA LEU A 381 -22.00 -22.58 4.41
C LEU A 381 -23.36 -23.17 4.80
N TYR A 382 -23.74 -22.94 6.06
CA TYR A 382 -25.05 -23.28 6.61
C TYR A 382 -25.82 -22.00 6.95
N PHE A 383 -27.05 -21.89 6.45
CA PHE A 383 -27.94 -20.75 6.64
C PHE A 383 -29.13 -21.15 7.51
N VAL A 384 -29.36 -20.43 8.60
CA VAL A 384 -30.49 -20.69 9.51
C VAL A 384 -31.83 -20.45 8.80
N ASP A 385 -31.91 -19.39 7.97
CA ASP A 385 -33.05 -19.14 7.08
C ASP A 385 -32.78 -19.66 5.67
N ARG A 386 -33.80 -20.25 5.04
CA ARG A 386 -33.82 -20.67 3.65
C ARG A 386 -33.71 -19.48 2.69
N ARG A 387 -34.45 -18.39 2.96
CA ARG A 387 -34.48 -17.22 2.06
C ARG A 387 -33.10 -16.57 1.92
N ALA A 388 -32.30 -16.57 3.00
CA ALA A 388 -30.92 -16.10 2.96
C ALA A 388 -30.01 -16.95 2.04
N ALA A 389 -30.27 -18.25 1.90
CA ALA A 389 -29.55 -19.11 0.96
C ALA A 389 -30.05 -18.93 -0.48
N ASP A 390 -31.34 -18.63 -0.70
CA ASP A 390 -31.85 -18.26 -2.03
C ASP A 390 -31.14 -16.98 -2.55
N VAL A 391 -31.12 -15.92 -1.74
CA VAL A 391 -30.48 -14.64 -2.09
C VAL A 391 -28.95 -14.76 -2.25
N PHE A 392 -28.27 -15.54 -1.40
CA PHE A 392 -26.82 -15.74 -1.55
C PHE A 392 -26.47 -16.40 -2.88
N GLU A 393 -27.30 -17.31 -3.39
CA GLU A 393 -27.07 -17.98 -4.67
C GLU A 393 -27.34 -17.07 -5.87
N GLU A 394 -28.43 -16.29 -5.82
CA GLU A 394 -28.83 -15.33 -6.88
C GLU A 394 -27.75 -14.26 -7.14
N ILE A 395 -27.06 -13.79 -6.09
CA ILE A 395 -26.01 -12.75 -6.18
C ILE A 395 -24.81 -13.13 -7.07
N PHE A 396 -24.58 -14.42 -7.33
CA PHE A 396 -23.38 -14.89 -8.05
C PHE A 396 -23.67 -15.75 -9.29
N GLN A 397 -24.91 -15.84 -9.77
CA GLN A 397 -25.21 -16.47 -11.06
C GLN A 397 -25.12 -15.45 -12.21
N PRO A 398 -24.43 -15.76 -13.33
CA PRO A 398 -24.45 -14.91 -14.52
C PRO A 398 -25.77 -15.06 -15.31
N GLU A 399 -26.28 -13.96 -15.85
CA GLU A 399 -27.53 -13.89 -16.62
C GLU A 399 -27.44 -14.49 -18.04
N ASP A 400 -26.96 -15.73 -18.21
CA ASP A 400 -26.90 -16.39 -19.52
C ASP A 400 -27.13 -17.91 -19.43
N SER A 401 -28.35 -18.37 -19.76
CA SER A 401 -28.63 -19.80 -19.95
C SER A 401 -29.85 -20.07 -20.84
N VAL A 402 -29.63 -20.67 -22.01
CA VAL A 402 -30.65 -21.43 -22.78
C VAL A 402 -29.99 -22.70 -23.36
N PRO A 403 -30.56 -23.90 -23.20
CA PRO A 403 -29.88 -25.16 -23.53
C PRO A 403 -30.24 -25.76 -24.90
N GLY A 404 -29.29 -26.45 -25.55
CA GLY A 404 -29.58 -27.41 -26.63
C GLY A 404 -28.40 -27.82 -27.51
N SER A 405 -27.93 -29.07 -27.37
CA SER A 405 -27.41 -29.92 -28.47
C SER A 405 -27.04 -31.32 -27.95
N GLU A 406 -27.40 -32.36 -28.70
CA GLU A 406 -27.03 -33.76 -28.47
C GLU A 406 -25.63 -34.08 -29.07
N GLY A 407 -25.07 -35.26 -28.78
CA GLY A 407 -23.85 -35.75 -29.43
C GLY A 407 -23.17 -36.95 -28.75
N SER A 408 -23.23 -38.11 -29.39
CA SER A 408 -22.75 -39.42 -28.91
C SER A 408 -21.28 -39.74 -29.25
N HIS A 409 -20.60 -40.56 -28.44
CA HIS A 409 -20.17 -41.92 -28.88
C HIS A 409 -19.55 -42.76 -27.74
N VAL A 410 -19.73 -44.08 -27.85
CA VAL A 410 -19.29 -45.13 -26.91
C VAL A 410 -18.11 -45.91 -27.49
N ILE A 411 -17.12 -46.28 -26.66
CA ILE A 411 -16.25 -47.44 -26.91
C ILE A 411 -16.14 -48.26 -25.62
N VAL A 412 -16.29 -49.58 -25.75
CA VAL A 412 -16.19 -50.61 -24.70
C VAL A 412 -15.09 -51.59 -25.11
N VAL A 413 -14.35 -52.18 -24.17
CA VAL A 413 -13.77 -53.55 -24.22
C VAL A 413 -13.14 -53.91 -22.85
N PRO A 414 -13.08 -55.20 -22.42
CA PRO A 414 -13.28 -55.57 -21.01
C PRO A 414 -12.03 -56.08 -20.27
N GLY A 415 -12.17 -56.25 -18.94
CA GLY A 415 -11.16 -56.88 -18.08
C GLY A 415 -11.46 -58.37 -17.75
N PRO A 416 -10.58 -59.04 -16.98
CA PRO A 416 -10.83 -60.37 -16.44
C PRO A 416 -11.27 -60.36 -14.96
N SER A 417 -12.01 -61.41 -14.62
CA SER A 417 -12.69 -61.69 -13.35
C SER A 417 -11.77 -62.17 -12.21
N GLY A 418 -12.26 -62.06 -10.97
CA GLY A 418 -11.57 -62.60 -9.79
C GLY A 418 -12.29 -62.38 -8.45
N GLN A 419 -13.52 -62.89 -8.30
CA GLN A 419 -14.13 -63.04 -6.96
C GLN A 419 -13.62 -64.33 -6.29
N TYR A 420 -13.24 -64.27 -5.01
CA TYR A 420 -13.48 -65.38 -4.07
C TYR A 420 -13.76 -64.86 -2.65
N LYS A 421 -14.38 -65.71 -1.84
CA LYS A 421 -15.24 -65.37 -0.69
C LYS A 421 -14.48 -65.10 0.63
N PRO A 422 -15.17 -64.46 1.62
CA PRO A 422 -14.70 -64.38 2.99
C PRO A 422 -15.04 -65.65 3.76
N ASP A 423 -14.24 -65.94 4.78
CA ASP A 423 -14.62 -66.70 5.98
C ASP A 423 -13.97 -66.03 7.18
N GLY A 424 -14.58 -66.12 8.35
CA GLY A 424 -13.99 -65.65 9.60
C GLY A 424 -14.13 -66.72 10.67
N PHE A 425 -13.35 -66.60 11.75
CA PHE A 425 -13.78 -66.78 13.14
C PHE A 425 -12.63 -66.32 14.06
N THR A 426 -12.93 -66.31 15.36
CA THR A 426 -12.01 -66.12 16.50
C THR A 426 -10.79 -67.01 16.47
#